data_AF-A0A1H0V749-F1
#
_entry.id   AF-A0A1H0V749-F1
#
_cell.length_a   1.000
_cell.length_b   1.000
_cell.length_c   1.000
_cell.angle_alpha   90.00
_cell.angle_beta   90.00
_cell.angle_gamma   90.00
#
_symmetry.space_group_name_H-M   'P 1'
#
loop_
_entity.id
_entity.type
_entity.pdbx_description
1 polymer ?
#
loop_
_entity_poly.entity_id
_entity_poly.type
_entity_poly.pdbx_seq_one_letter_code
_entity_poly.pdbx_strand_id
1 'polypeptide(L)'
;MNTIEEHKKVFVSIRSDLLAEWEENNNEQWPKYGKAVMTMRGRVVRAPGNTYNVLKIIPLACGGPLTWFNIHPASWPEEIQAIHRPDGIWQKLFGKLFNR
;
A
#
# COMPACT_ATOMS: atom_id res chain seq x y z
N MET A 1 -1.20 -2.21 -23.60
CA MET A 1 -1.01 -2.65 -22.20
C MET A 1 -0.01 -1.68 -21.59
N ASN A 2 -0.39 -0.92 -20.57
CA ASN A 2 0.58 -0.10 -19.85
C ASN A 2 1.51 -1.02 -19.07
N THR A 3 2.81 -0.72 -19.11
CA THR A 3 3.84 -1.39 -18.31
C THR A 3 3.61 -1.14 -16.82
N ILE A 4 4.15 -2.01 -15.96
CA ILE A 4 4.14 -1.82 -14.50
C ILE A 4 4.74 -0.44 -14.14
N GLU A 5 5.72 0.03 -14.91
CA GLU A 5 6.37 1.31 -14.68
C GLU A 5 5.47 2.51 -15.00
N GLU A 6 4.71 2.46 -16.10
CA GLU A 6 3.69 3.46 -16.40
C GLU A 6 2.61 3.48 -15.33
N HIS A 7 2.15 2.31 -14.89
CA HIS A 7 1.18 2.21 -13.80
C HIS A 7 1.71 2.78 -12.48
N LYS A 8 3.00 2.60 -12.14
CA LYS A 8 3.60 3.25 -10.96
C LYS A 8 3.60 4.76 -11.10
N LYS A 9 3.94 5.29 -12.28
CA LYS A 9 3.93 6.74 -12.54
C LYS A 9 2.52 7.32 -12.39
N VAL A 10 1.52 6.66 -12.98
CA VAL A 10 0.11 7.03 -12.83
C VAL A 10 -0.30 6.98 -11.36
N PHE A 11 0.05 5.92 -10.63
CA PHE A 11 -0.25 5.84 -9.20
C PHE A 11 0.34 7.01 -8.42
N VAL A 12 1.58 7.41 -8.70
CA VAL A 12 2.20 8.58 -8.04
C VAL A 12 1.43 9.86 -8.34
N SER A 13 0.98 10.06 -9.59
CA SER A 13 0.26 11.28 -9.97
C SER A 13 -1.14 11.38 -9.37
N ILE A 14 -1.85 10.25 -9.20
CA ILE A 14 -3.24 10.24 -8.69
C ILE A 14 -3.34 9.88 -7.20
N ARG A 15 -2.21 9.71 -6.51
CA ARG A 15 -2.19 9.18 -5.14
C ARG A 15 -3.04 10.02 -4.18
N SER A 16 -2.91 11.34 -4.25
CA SER A 16 -3.64 12.24 -3.34
C SER A 16 -5.14 12.12 -3.55
N ASP A 17 -5.57 12.04 -4.81
CA ASP A 17 -6.99 11.91 -5.17
C ASP A 17 -7.55 10.56 -4.71
N LEU A 18 -6.78 9.48 -4.88
CA LEU A 18 -7.17 8.15 -4.39
C LEU A 18 -7.33 8.10 -2.86
N LEU A 19 -6.46 8.78 -2.13
CA LEU A 19 -6.56 8.88 -0.67
C LEU A 19 -7.82 9.65 -0.28
N ALA A 20 -8.06 10.81 -0.91
CA ALA A 20 -9.25 11.62 -0.64
C ALA A 20 -10.55 10.86 -0.97
N GLU A 21 -10.58 10.16 -2.11
CA GLU A 21 -11.73 9.34 -2.50
C GLU A 21 -11.96 8.20 -1.50
N TRP A 22 -10.89 7.56 -1.01
CA TRP A 22 -11.02 6.55 0.03
C TRP A 22 -11.57 7.16 1.34
N GLU A 23 -11.08 8.33 1.75
CA GLU A 23 -11.53 9.01 2.96
C GLU A 23 -13.02 9.39 2.88
N GLU A 24 -13.46 9.90 1.73
CA GLU A 24 -14.85 10.26 1.47
C GLU A 24 -15.77 9.03 1.49
N ASN A 25 -15.39 7.96 0.78
CA ASN A 25 -16.24 6.78 0.65
C ASN A 25 -16.33 5.94 1.94
N ASN A 26 -15.33 6.04 2.83
CA ASN A 26 -15.33 5.32 4.12
C ASN A 26 -15.73 6.22 5.29
N ASN A 27 -15.89 7.53 5.08
CA ASN A 27 -16.12 8.52 6.14
C ASN A 27 -15.07 8.44 7.26
N GLU A 28 -13.81 8.21 6.87
CA GLU A 28 -12.66 8.04 7.77
C GLU A 28 -11.45 8.83 7.23
N GLN A 29 -10.62 9.37 8.12
CA GLN A 29 -9.37 9.98 7.70
C GLN A 29 -8.28 8.92 7.48
N TRP A 30 -7.45 9.12 6.47
CA TRP A 30 -6.34 8.23 6.20
C TRP A 30 -5.35 8.31 7.37
N PRO A 31 -5.05 7.18 8.03
CA PRO A 31 -4.30 7.18 9.28
C PRO A 31 -2.87 7.66 9.08
N LYS A 32 -2.39 8.38 10.10
CA LYS A 32 -1.02 8.86 10.21
C LYS A 32 -0.35 8.25 11.44
N TYR A 33 0.96 8.10 11.40
CA TYR A 33 1.72 7.63 12.56
C TYR A 33 1.67 8.69 13.67
N GLY A 34 1.19 8.31 14.86
CA GLY A 34 1.23 9.17 16.04
C GLY A 34 2.60 9.19 16.74
N LYS A 35 3.44 8.18 16.49
CA LYS A 35 4.80 8.04 17.06
C LYS A 35 5.77 7.60 15.97
N ALA A 36 7.05 7.88 16.19
CA ALA A 36 8.10 7.41 15.28
C ALA A 36 8.15 5.87 15.28
N VAL A 37 8.23 5.27 14.09
CA VAL A 37 8.55 3.85 13.92
C VAL A 37 10.05 3.73 13.71
N MET A 38 10.72 2.94 14.54
CA MET A 38 12.18 2.79 14.53
C MET A 38 12.60 1.36 14.15
N THR A 39 13.74 1.26 13.46
CA THR A 39 14.45 -0.02 13.32
C THR A 39 15.03 -0.46 14.65
N MET A 40 15.39 -1.75 14.79
CA MET A 40 16.13 -2.25 15.95
C MET A 40 17.47 -1.52 16.20
N ARG A 41 18.04 -0.88 15.16
CA ARG A 41 19.27 -0.10 15.25
C ARG A 41 19.03 1.39 15.56
N GLY A 42 17.82 1.76 15.99
CA GLY A 42 17.47 3.13 16.39
C GLY A 42 17.23 4.12 15.25
N ARG A 43 17.25 3.69 13.99
CA ARG A 43 16.94 4.57 12.84
C ARG A 43 15.43 4.76 12.67
N VAL A 44 14.98 5.99 12.46
CA VAL A 44 13.58 6.32 12.16
C VAL A 44 13.23 5.87 10.73
N VAL A 45 12.18 5.06 10.60
CA VAL A 45 11.64 4.57 9.32
C VAL A 45 10.38 5.35 8.93
N ARG A 46 9.60 5.78 9.92
CA ARG A 46 8.43 6.65 9.77
C ARG A 46 8.44 7.66 10.91
N ALA A 47 8.31 8.93 10.57
CA ALA A 47 8.18 10.01 11.55
C ALA A 47 6.69 10.20 11.95
N PRO A 48 6.42 10.80 13.12
CA PRO A 48 5.08 11.26 13.45
C PRO A 48 4.50 12.14 12.35
N GLY A 49 3.22 11.97 12.04
CA GLY A 49 2.53 12.69 10.96
C GLY A 49 2.74 12.09 9.56
N ASN A 50 3.65 11.14 9.36
CA ASN A 50 3.70 10.39 8.10
C ASN A 50 2.40 9.60 7.90
N THR A 51 1.92 9.59 6.67
CA THR A 51 0.76 8.79 6.24
C THR A 51 1.10 7.30 6.24
N TYR A 52 0.14 6.46 6.62
CA TYR A 52 0.28 5.00 6.47
C TYR A 52 0.52 4.62 5.00
N ASN A 53 1.14 3.46 4.79
CA ASN A 53 1.39 2.99 3.43
C ASN A 53 0.07 2.66 2.71
N VAL A 54 0.08 2.79 1.38
CA VAL A 54 -1.05 2.41 0.53
C VAL A 54 -0.88 0.95 0.13
N LEU A 55 -1.57 0.06 0.84
CA LEU A 55 -1.69 -1.33 0.44
C LEU A 55 -2.69 -1.43 -0.71
N LYS A 56 -2.35 -2.17 -1.77
CA LYS A 56 -3.29 -2.51 -2.85
C LYS A 56 -3.85 -3.90 -2.61
N ILE A 57 -5.17 -4.08 -2.58
CA ILE A 57 -5.77 -5.40 -2.31
C ILE A 57 -5.41 -6.37 -3.45
N ILE A 58 -5.67 -5.95 -4.69
CA ILE A 58 -5.18 -6.61 -5.91
C ILE A 58 -3.89 -5.91 -6.35
N PRO A 59 -2.76 -6.64 -6.40
CA PRO A 59 -1.47 -6.07 -6.79
C PRO A 59 -1.49 -5.53 -8.21
N LEU A 60 -0.68 -4.50 -8.44
CA LEU A 60 -0.51 -3.90 -9.76
C LEU A 60 0.01 -4.89 -10.80
N ALA A 61 0.92 -5.78 -10.39
CA ALA A 61 1.46 -6.84 -11.22
C ALA A 61 0.39 -7.85 -11.69
N CYS A 62 -0.74 -7.91 -10.99
CA CYS A 62 -1.88 -8.74 -11.33
C CYS A 62 -2.96 -7.96 -12.11
N GLY A 63 -2.67 -6.73 -12.56
CA GLY A 63 -3.65 -5.88 -13.23
C GLY A 63 -4.68 -5.24 -12.29
N GLY A 64 -4.39 -5.14 -10.99
CA GLY A 64 -5.27 -4.48 -10.03
C GLY A 64 -5.54 -3.02 -10.41
N PRO A 65 -6.78 -2.53 -10.28
CA PRO A 65 -7.15 -1.18 -10.67
C PRO A 65 -6.55 -0.13 -9.71
N LEU A 66 -6.35 1.08 -10.20
CA LEU A 66 -6.01 2.24 -9.38
C LEU A 66 -7.29 2.98 -8.98
N THR A 67 -8.03 2.42 -8.04
CA THR A 67 -9.31 2.94 -7.54
C THR A 67 -9.35 2.90 -6.02
N TRP A 68 -10.16 3.76 -5.39
CA TRP A 68 -10.26 3.84 -3.92
C TRP A 68 -10.58 2.50 -3.26
N PHE A 69 -11.49 1.70 -3.84
CA PHE A 69 -11.90 0.41 -3.27
C PHE A 69 -10.83 -0.68 -3.36
N ASN A 70 -9.76 -0.46 -4.15
CA ASN A 70 -8.63 -1.40 -4.25
C ASN A 70 -7.44 -0.97 -3.37
N ILE A 71 -7.58 0.06 -2.55
CA ILE A 71 -6.54 0.50 -1.62
C ILE A 71 -6.98 0.43 -0.16
N HIS A 72 -6.02 0.23 0.73
CA HIS A 72 -6.22 0.20 2.17
C HIS A 72 -5.01 0.80 2.90
N PRO A 73 -5.21 1.59 3.97
CA PRO A 73 -4.10 2.01 4.82
C PRO A 73 -3.46 0.80 5.51
N ALA A 74 -2.12 0.74 5.49
CA ALA A 74 -1.40 -0.29 6.23
C ALA A 74 -0.15 0.31 6.91
N SER A 75 -0.03 0.04 8.19
CA SER A 75 1.11 0.39 9.02
C SER A 75 2.36 -0.42 8.63
N TRP A 76 3.50 0.07 9.07
CA TRP A 76 4.80 -0.56 8.86
C TRP A 76 5.41 -0.78 10.24
N PRO A 77 6.04 -1.95 10.50
CA PRO A 77 6.25 -3.05 9.56
C PRO A 77 5.12 -4.08 9.51
N GLU A 78 4.32 -4.26 10.56
CA GLU A 78 3.54 -5.50 10.75
C GLU A 78 2.58 -5.79 9.60
N GLU A 79 1.68 -4.86 9.28
CA GLU A 79 0.61 -5.10 8.30
C GLU A 79 1.15 -5.27 6.89
N ILE A 80 2.06 -4.38 6.46
CA ILE A 80 2.68 -4.48 5.14
C ILE A 80 3.49 -5.78 5.00
N GLN A 81 4.29 -6.13 6.00
CA GLN A 81 5.10 -7.35 5.91
C GLN A 81 4.27 -8.63 6.01
N ALA A 82 3.19 -8.65 6.79
CA ALA A 82 2.30 -9.81 6.88
C ALA A 82 1.70 -10.19 5.52
N ILE A 83 1.47 -9.21 4.65
CA ILE A 83 0.95 -9.41 3.30
C ILE A 83 2.04 -9.88 2.33
N HIS A 84 3.22 -9.25 2.36
CA HIS A 84 4.30 -9.50 1.40
C HIS A 84 5.26 -10.63 1.76
N ARG A 85 5.26 -11.12 3.01
CA ARG A 85 6.18 -12.18 3.45
C ARG A 85 5.98 -13.49 2.65
N PRO A 86 7.01 -14.34 2.57
CA PRO A 86 6.83 -15.74 2.13
C PRO A 86 5.67 -16.39 2.89
N ASP A 87 4.86 -17.17 2.18
CA ASP A 87 3.61 -17.78 2.68
C ASP A 87 2.53 -16.80 3.19
N GLY A 88 2.73 -15.49 2.95
CA GLY A 88 1.74 -14.44 3.16
C GLY A 88 0.56 -14.56 2.18
N ILE A 89 -0.50 -13.79 2.45
CA ILE A 89 -1.75 -13.90 1.70
C ILE A 89 -1.55 -13.58 0.21
N TRP A 90 -0.67 -12.64 -0.16
CA TRP A 90 -0.39 -12.37 -1.57
C TRP A 90 0.32 -13.53 -2.26
N GLN A 91 1.27 -14.21 -1.60
CA GLN A 91 1.92 -15.37 -2.19
C GLN A 91 0.90 -16.49 -2.42
N LYS A 92 -0.03 -16.69 -1.47
CA LYS A 92 -1.10 -17.70 -1.57
C LYS A 92 -2.10 -17.38 -2.68
N LEU A 93 -2.51 -16.12 -2.82
CA LEU A 93 -3.52 -15.70 -3.80
C LEU A 93 -2.94 -15.45 -5.21
N PHE A 94 -1.74 -14.87 -5.29
CA PHE A 94 -1.18 -14.33 -6.53
C PHE A 94 0.20 -14.91 -6.90
N GLY A 95 0.78 -15.82 -6.11
CA GLY A 95 2.14 -16.33 -6.35
C GLY A 95 2.37 -16.94 -7.73
N LYS A 96 1.33 -17.56 -8.33
CA LYS A 96 1.40 -18.09 -9.71
C LYS A 96 1.43 -17.00 -10.79
N LEU A 97 0.98 -15.78 -10.47
CA LEU A 97 0.95 -14.63 -11.37
C LEU A 97 2.21 -13.78 -11.25
N PHE A 98 2.88 -13.81 -10.08
CA PHE A 98 4.13 -13.08 -9.87
C PHE A 98 5.35 -13.70 -10.58
N ASN A 99 5.31 -15.00 -10.88
CA ASN A 99 6.41 -15.76 -11.50
C ASN A 99 6.25 -15.95 -13.02
N ARG A 100 5.47 -15.08 -13.69
CA ARG A 100 5.26 -15.11 -15.14
C ARG A 100 6.14 -14.10 -15.86
#